data_AF-A0A3Q3FJ00-F1
#
_entry.id   AF-A0A3Q3FJ00-F1
#
_cell.length_a   1.000
_cell.length_b   1.000
_cell.length_c   1.000
_cell.angle_alpha   90.00
_cell.angle_beta   90.00
_cell.angle_gamma   90.00
#
_symmetry.space_group_name_H-M   'P 1'
#
loop_
_entity.id
_entity.type
_entity.pdbx_description
1 polymer ?
#
loop_
_entity_poly.entity_id
_entity_poly.type
_entity_poly.pdbx_seq_one_letter_code
_entity_poly.pdbx_strand_id
1 'polypeptide(L)'
;RFCSWKFWGDIAKDFFWKTKHTGPFLDYNFDVTKGEIFIKCMDGATTNICYNVLDRNVHERKLGDRVAFHWLVSRFICWFQRCYQAATSGVKK
;
A
#
# COMPACT_ATOMS: atom_id res chain seq x y z
N ARG A 1 -23.15 -9.67 -6.22
CA ARG A 1 -22.95 -8.28 -5.75
C ARG A 1 -21.59 -8.20 -5.06
N PHE A 2 -20.53 -8.19 -5.86
CA PHE A 2 -19.16 -8.13 -5.35
C PHE A 2 -18.83 -6.67 -5.02
N CYS A 3 -18.41 -6.43 -3.78
CA CYS A 3 -17.87 -5.21 -3.19
C CYS A 3 -18.52 -3.86 -3.55
N SER A 4 -19.17 -3.22 -2.57
CA SER A 4 -19.60 -1.83 -2.68
C SER A 4 -18.39 -0.90 -2.78
N TRP A 5 -18.40 0.07 -3.71
CA TRP A 5 -17.36 1.10 -3.81
C TRP A 5 -17.18 1.89 -2.50
N LYS A 6 -18.24 1.96 -1.69
CA LYS A 6 -18.19 2.56 -0.35
C LYS A 6 -17.23 1.81 0.59
N PHE A 7 -17.24 0.48 0.53
CA PHE A 7 -16.36 -0.36 1.36
C PHE A 7 -14.88 -0.12 1.03
N TRP A 8 -14.51 -0.18 -0.24
CA TRP A 8 -13.13 0.08 -0.66
C TRP A 8 -12.72 1.54 -0.42
N GLY A 9 -13.64 2.48 -0.59
CA GLY A 9 -13.42 3.89 -0.26
C GLY A 9 -13.14 4.11 1.23
N ASP A 10 -13.77 3.34 2.11
CA ASP A 10 -13.51 3.40 3.55
C ASP A 10 -12.13 2.84 3.90
N ILE A 11 -11.72 1.72 3.29
CA ILE A 11 -10.34 1.19 3.45
C ILE A 11 -9.29 2.17 2.91
N ALA A 12 -9.57 2.82 1.78
CA ALA A 12 -8.63 3.75 1.16
C ALA A 12 -8.30 4.97 2.05
N LYS A 13 -9.20 5.35 2.99
CA LYS A 13 -8.96 6.46 3.94
C LYS A 13 -7.84 6.18 4.92
N ASP A 14 -7.57 4.91 5.20
CA ASP A 14 -6.52 4.52 6.14
C ASP A 14 -5.12 4.67 5.54
N PHE A 15 -5.00 4.93 4.24
CA PHE A 15 -3.74 5.16 3.55
C PHE A 15 -3.49 6.65 3.31
N PHE A 16 -2.21 7.01 3.27
CA PHE A 16 -1.76 8.30 2.79
C PHE A 16 -1.88 8.36 1.27
N TRP A 17 -2.45 9.46 0.78
CA TRP A 17 -2.55 9.79 -0.64
C TRP A 17 -2.04 11.21 -0.84
N LYS A 18 -1.09 11.38 -1.75
CA LYS A 18 -0.59 12.70 -2.14
C LYS A 18 -1.65 13.46 -2.94
N THR A 19 -2.28 12.75 -3.88
CA THR A 19 -3.46 13.24 -4.62
C THR A 19 -4.56 12.19 -4.47
N LYS A 20 -5.75 12.60 -4.04
CA LYS A 20 -6.92 11.71 -3.94
C LYS A 20 -7.58 11.56 -5.31
N HIS A 21 -8.22 10.42 -5.55
CA HIS A 21 -9.05 10.25 -6.74
C HIS A 21 -10.24 11.21 -6.70
N THR A 22 -10.62 11.72 -7.87
CA THR A 22 -11.77 12.62 -8.04
C THR A 22 -12.90 11.97 -8.85
N GLY A 23 -12.59 10.90 -9.59
CA GLY A 23 -13.54 10.17 -10.45
C GLY A 23 -14.10 8.90 -9.81
N PRO A 24 -14.71 8.01 -10.62
CA PRO A 24 -15.18 6.71 -10.14
C PRO A 24 -14.04 5.90 -9.52
N PHE A 25 -14.36 5.14 -8.47
CA PHE A 25 -13.35 4.33 -7.78
C PHE A 25 -12.78 3.21 -8.66
N LEU A 26 -13.62 2.60 -9.50
CA LEU A 26 -13.21 1.64 -10.52
C LEU A 26 -13.97 1.96 -11.81
N ASP A 27 -13.24 2.02 -12.91
CA ASP A 27 -13.76 2.10 -14.26
C ASP A 27 -13.15 0.97 -15.09
N TYR A 28 -13.95 0.25 -15.86
CA TYR A 28 -13.48 -0.92 -16.60
C TYR A 28 -14.31 -1.19 -17.84
N ASN A 29 -13.65 -1.75 -18.86
CA ASN A 29 -14.29 -2.35 -20.02
C ASN A 29 -13.72 -3.76 -20.23
N PHE A 30 -14.58 -4.77 -20.19
CA PHE A 30 -14.25 -6.17 -20.52
C PHE A 30 -14.85 -6.61 -21.87
N ASP A 31 -15.60 -5.73 -22.52
CA ASP A 31 -16.30 -6.03 -23.75
C ASP A 31 -15.47 -5.58 -24.95
N VAL A 32 -14.95 -6.55 -25.70
CA VAL A 32 -14.11 -6.33 -26.89
C VAL A 32 -14.85 -5.59 -28.02
N THR A 33 -16.19 -5.57 -27.98
CA THR A 33 -17.00 -4.85 -28.99
C THR A 33 -17.14 -3.36 -28.69
N LYS A 34 -16.88 -2.93 -27.44
CA LYS A 34 -17.06 -1.55 -26.97
C LYS A 34 -15.78 -0.71 -27.03
N GLY A 35 -14.70 -1.27 -27.58
CA GLY A 35 -13.40 -0.62 -27.68
C GLY A 35 -12.33 -1.36 -26.88
N GLU A 36 -11.30 -0.64 -26.44
CA GLU A 36 -10.19 -1.22 -25.69
C GLU A 36 -10.64 -1.83 -24.36
N ILE A 37 -10.02 -2.97 -24.04
CA ILE A 37 -10.16 -3.62 -22.74
C ILE A 37 -9.30 -2.88 -21.72
N PHE A 38 -9.91 -2.39 -20.65
CA PHE A 38 -9.18 -1.67 -19.60
C PHE A 38 -9.78 -1.91 -18.22
N ILE A 39 -8.94 -1.69 -17.21
CA ILE A 39 -9.35 -1.62 -15.81
C ILE A 39 -8.55 -0.49 -15.17
N LYS A 40 -9.24 0.51 -14.63
CA LYS A 40 -8.66 1.67 -13.96
C LYS A 40 -9.23 1.76 -12.55
N CYS A 41 -8.36 1.71 -11.55
CA CYS A 41 -8.73 1.82 -10.14
C CYS A 41 -8.15 3.11 -9.58
N MET A 42 -8.99 3.92 -8.94
CA MET A 42 -8.63 5.22 -8.35
C MET A 42 -7.84 6.10 -9.33
N ASP A 43 -8.35 6.24 -10.55
CA ASP A 43 -7.67 6.99 -11.60
C ASP A 43 -7.40 8.44 -11.17
N GLY A 44 -6.21 8.93 -11.51
CA GLY A 44 -5.70 10.24 -11.07
C GLY A 44 -5.21 10.32 -9.61
N ALA A 45 -5.37 9.28 -8.79
CA ALA A 45 -4.79 9.26 -7.45
C ALA A 45 -3.28 8.97 -7.48
N THR A 46 -2.53 9.61 -6.59
CA THR A 46 -1.09 9.36 -6.45
C THR A 46 -0.74 9.01 -5.00
N THR A 47 0.01 7.92 -4.83
CA THR A 47 0.52 7.49 -3.53
C THR A 47 1.86 6.78 -3.70
N ASN A 48 2.61 6.67 -2.61
CA ASN A 48 3.83 5.89 -2.54
C ASN A 48 3.61 4.74 -1.55
N ILE A 49 3.81 3.50 -2.03
CA ILE A 49 3.59 2.29 -1.23
C ILE A 49 4.61 2.21 -0.07
N CYS A 50 5.88 2.51 -0.32
CA CYS A 50 6.93 2.51 0.71
C CYS A 50 6.60 3.53 1.81
N TYR A 51 6.08 4.69 1.44
CA TYR A 51 5.67 5.70 2.42
C TYR A 51 4.57 5.17 3.35
N ASN A 52 3.55 4.53 2.79
CA ASN A 52 2.45 3.97 3.58
C ASN A 52 2.87 2.83 4.50
N VAL A 53 3.77 1.97 4.03
CA VAL A 53 4.18 0.75 4.75
C VAL A 53 5.29 1.02 5.76
N LEU A 54 6.19 1.97 5.49
CA LEU A 54 7.39 2.19 6.29
C LEU A 54 7.47 3.61 6.85
N ASP A 55 7.65 4.63 6.01
CA ASP A 55 7.95 5.99 6.46
C ASP A 55 6.86 6.56 7.37
N ARG A 56 5.58 6.29 7.07
CA ARG A 56 4.45 6.71 7.90
C ARG A 56 4.45 6.09 9.28
N ASN A 57 4.85 4.82 9.38
CA ASN A 57 4.95 4.12 10.67
C ASN A 57 6.08 4.71 11.53
N VAL A 58 7.18 5.14 10.91
CA VAL A 58 8.30 5.81 11.61
C VAL A 58 7.93 7.24 12.00
N HIS A 59 7.48 8.07 11.06
CA HIS A 59 7.36 9.51 11.24
C HIS A 59 6.04 9.96 11.87
N GLU A 60 4.90 9.42 11.42
CA GLU A 60 3.60 9.84 11.94
C GLU A 60 3.20 9.04 13.18
N ARG A 61 3.38 7.71 13.13
CA ARG A 61 2.95 6.81 14.21
C ARG A 61 4.00 6.61 15.30
N LYS A 62 5.22 7.12 15.11
CA LYS A 62 6.35 7.03 16.06
C LYS A 62 6.67 5.60 16.48
N LEU A 63 6.53 4.64 15.55
CA LEU A 63 6.80 3.21 15.77
C LEU A 63 8.19 2.79 15.27
N GLY A 64 9.14 3.73 15.17
CA GLY A 64 10.48 3.50 14.61
C GLY A 64 11.22 2.32 15.24
N ASP A 65 11.14 2.21 16.58
CA ASP A 65 11.79 1.16 17.38
C ASP A 65 11.00 -0.14 17.45
N ARG A 66 9.76 -0.16 16.94
CA ARG A 66 8.95 -1.38 16.90
C ARG A 66 9.47 -2.31 15.80
N VAL A 67 9.50 -3.61 16.09
CA VAL A 67 9.82 -4.64 15.10
C VAL A 67 8.81 -4.56 13.95
N ALA A 68 9.33 -4.39 12.72
CA ALA A 68 8.54 -4.31 11.49
C ALA A 68 8.27 -5.68 10.89
N PHE A 69 9.27 -6.57 10.89
CA PHE A 69 9.12 -7.96 10.48
C PHE A 69 10.13 -8.86 11.19
N HIS A 70 9.75 -10.13 11.31
CA HIS A 70 10.61 -11.21 11.75
C HIS A 70 11.11 -11.96 10.52
N TRP A 71 12.42 -12.21 10.44
CA TRP A 71 13.01 -13.04 9.40
C TRP A 71 13.49 -14.36 10.02
N LEU A 72 12.97 -15.48 9.52
CA LEU A 72 13.37 -16.83 9.93
C LEU A 72 14.17 -17.49 8.79
N VAL A 73 15.40 -17.94 9.07
CA VAL A 73 16.22 -18.72 8.13
C VAL A 73 16.24 -20.16 8.58
N SER A 74 15.96 -21.11 7.68
CA SER A 74 15.74 -22.52 8.02
C SER A 74 16.98 -23.34 8.39
N ARG A 75 18.17 -22.72 8.52
CA ARG A 75 19.41 -23.50 8.73
C ARG A 75 20.01 -23.48 10.12
N PHE A 76 19.69 -22.49 10.94
CA PHE A 76 20.02 -22.43 12.36
C PHE A 76 19.06 -21.37 12.93
N ILE A 77 18.49 -21.57 14.12
CA ILE A 77 17.56 -20.61 14.73
C ILE A 77 18.33 -19.30 15.01
N CYS A 78 18.37 -18.43 14.01
CA CYS A 78 18.90 -17.08 14.10
C CYS A 78 17.74 -16.15 13.76
N TRP A 79 17.11 -15.61 14.81
CA TRP A 79 16.03 -14.66 14.68
C TRP A 79 16.61 -13.30 14.33
N PHE A 80 16.42 -12.84 13.09
CA PHE A 80 16.71 -11.46 12.74
C PHE A 80 15.41 -10.66 12.81
N GLN A 81 15.33 -9.74 13.76
CA GLN A 81 14.24 -8.78 13.89
C GLN A 81 14.72 -7.43 13.37
N ARG A 82 13.94 -6.79 12.51
CA ARG A 82 14.29 -5.46 12.00
C ARG A 82 13.20 -4.47 12.37
N CYS A 83 13.56 -3.40 13.07
CA CYS A 83 12.62 -2.33 13.41
C CYS A 83 12.33 -1.43 12.20
N TYR A 84 11.23 -0.67 12.24
CA TYR A 84 10.79 0.16 11.12
C TYR A 84 11.86 1.16 10.65
N GLN A 85 12.60 1.78 11.59
CA GLN A 85 13.66 2.73 11.26
C GLN A 85 14.87 2.08 10.58
N ALA A 86 15.17 0.82 10.92
CA ALA A 86 16.21 0.07 10.22
C ALA A 86 15.72 -0.45 8.87
N ALA A 87 14.42 -0.72 8.71
CA ALA A 87 13.84 -1.16 7.43
C ALA A 87 13.84 -0.02 6.39
N THR A 88 13.48 1.21 6.78
CA THR A 88 13.50 2.38 5.88
C THR A 88 14.89 2.68 5.32
N SER A 89 15.95 2.55 6.12
CA SER A 89 17.33 2.78 5.64
C SER A 89 17.80 1.76 4.60
N GLY A 90 17.21 0.56 4.58
CA GLY A 90 17.53 -0.48 3.58
C GLY A 90 16.82 -0.31 2.23
N VAL A 91 15.77 0.50 2.16
CA VAL A 91 14.97 0.72 0.92
C VAL A 91 15.57 1.83 0.05
N LYS A 92 16.35 2.75 0.62
CA LYS A 92 17.04 3.84 -0.11
C LYS A 92 18.34 3.38 -0.79
N LYS A 93 18.28 2.30 -1.58
CA LYS A 93 19.38 1.89 -2.47
C LYS A 93 19.20 2.46 -3.86
#